data_AF-A0A2S7ST41-F1
#
_entry.id   AF-A0A2S7ST41-F1
#
_cell.length_a   1.000
_cell.length_b   1.000
_cell.length_c   1.000
_cell.angle_alpha   90.00
_cell.angle_beta   90.00
_cell.angle_gamma   90.00
#
_symmetry.space_group_name_H-M   'P 1'
#
loop_
_entity.id
_entity.type
_entity.pdbx_description
1 polymer ?
#
loop_
_entity_poly.entity_id
_entity_poly.type
_entity_poly.pdbx_seq_one_letter_code
_entity_poly.pdbx_strand_id
1 'polypeptide(L)'
;MGFLQTIKNKLGIGGVSVALSVPGQVSREAGTVQGRITLTTKSDQDIVDFTVKMYEEFTTGRGEEKKTKEYVLGEIKIPGGFTIKTGETKVINFTLPFKTLNSNNDDLKQMGGAMGAIGKMGSFANNEKSEYFIQATADVKSAALDPDDKKDIKLV
;
A
#
# COMPACT_ATOMS: atom_id res chain seq x y z
N MET A 1 -34.86 10.25 -13.56
CA MET A 1 -33.48 9.91 -13.97
C MET A 1 -32.74 9.30 -12.78
N GLY A 2 -32.67 7.98 -12.60
CA GLY A 2 -32.16 7.42 -11.32
C GLY A 2 -31.54 6.03 -11.34
N PHE A 3 -31.89 5.18 -12.31
CA PHE A 3 -31.40 3.80 -12.31
C PHE A 3 -29.94 3.66 -12.78
N LEU A 4 -29.52 4.37 -13.83
CA LEU A 4 -28.15 4.28 -14.35
C LEU A 4 -27.09 4.89 -13.40
N GLN A 5 -27.46 5.89 -12.62
CA GLN A 5 -26.56 6.55 -11.67
C GLN A 5 -26.32 5.67 -10.44
N THR A 6 -27.37 4.99 -9.97
CA THR A 6 -27.29 4.02 -8.88
C THR A 6 -26.42 2.81 -9.24
N ILE A 7 -26.48 2.34 -10.50
CA ILE A 7 -25.62 1.25 -10.99
C ILE A 7 -24.15 1.68 -11.10
N LYS A 8 -23.89 2.91 -11.56
CA LYS A 8 -22.52 3.45 -11.60
C LYS A 8 -21.93 3.69 -10.21
N ASN A 9 -22.74 4.16 -9.25
CA ASN A 9 -22.34 4.26 -7.85
C ASN A 9 -22.06 2.88 -7.23
N LYS A 10 -22.82 1.84 -7.60
CA LYS A 10 -22.61 0.45 -7.16
C LYS A 10 -21.43 -0.27 -7.83
N LEU A 11 -20.94 0.21 -8.97
CA LEU A 11 -19.77 -0.31 -9.67
C LEU A 11 -18.45 0.36 -9.21
N GLY A 12 -18.46 1.10 -8.09
CA GLY A 12 -17.27 1.81 -7.58
C GLY A 12 -16.99 3.16 -8.25
N ILE A 13 -17.89 3.67 -9.12
CA ILE A 13 -17.65 4.88 -9.94
C ILE A 13 -18.29 6.14 -9.32
N GLY A 14 -18.91 6.08 -8.14
CA GLY A 14 -19.60 7.28 -7.61
C GLY A 14 -19.85 7.42 -6.10
N GLY A 15 -19.13 6.68 -5.26
CA GLY A 15 -19.12 6.92 -3.82
C GLY A 15 -17.68 7.00 -3.32
N VAL A 16 -17.24 8.21 -2.98
CA VAL A 16 -15.90 8.56 -2.45
C VAL A 16 -14.70 8.18 -3.34
N SER A 17 -13.92 9.19 -3.74
CA SER A 17 -12.60 9.04 -4.35
C SER A 17 -11.53 9.33 -3.29
N VAL A 18 -10.60 8.40 -3.14
CA VAL A 18 -9.44 8.49 -2.27
C VAL A 18 -8.24 8.84 -3.13
N ALA A 19 -7.46 9.85 -2.73
CA ALA A 19 -6.20 10.21 -3.36
C ALA A 19 -5.09 10.25 -2.31
N LEU A 20 -4.08 9.42 -2.50
CA LEU A 20 -2.93 9.30 -1.63
C LEU A 20 -1.78 10.18 -2.13
N SER A 21 -1.27 11.03 -1.23
CA SER A 21 -0.09 11.85 -1.45
C SER A 21 0.97 11.48 -0.41
N VAL A 22 2.06 10.87 -0.88
CA VAL A 22 3.21 10.45 -0.08
C VAL A 22 4.49 10.90 -0.80
N PRO A 23 5.61 11.10 -0.09
CA PRO A 23 6.88 11.38 -0.73
C PRO A 23 7.30 10.20 -1.62
N GLY A 24 7.84 10.48 -2.81
CA GLY A 24 8.31 9.43 -3.72
C GLY A 24 9.55 8.68 -3.23
N GLN A 25 10.21 9.18 -2.19
CA GLN A 25 11.33 8.52 -1.53
C GLN A 25 11.31 8.80 -0.03
N VAL A 26 11.72 7.81 0.76
CA VAL A 26 11.90 7.93 2.21
C VAL A 26 13.13 7.14 2.64
N SER A 27 13.85 7.67 3.64
CA SER A 27 14.99 6.95 4.21
C SER A 27 14.52 5.71 4.97
N ARG A 28 15.20 4.58 4.79
CA ARG A 28 14.96 3.36 5.56
C ARG A 28 15.09 3.58 7.07
N GLU A 29 15.97 4.48 7.46
CA GLU A 29 16.30 4.79 8.85
C GLU A 29 15.24 5.69 9.51
N ALA A 30 14.42 6.38 8.71
CA ALA A 30 13.38 7.28 9.23
C ALA A 30 12.29 6.53 10.02
N GLY A 31 12.06 5.25 9.72
CA GLY A 31 11.08 4.38 10.39
C GLY A 31 9.63 4.85 10.33
N THR A 32 9.35 5.95 9.62
CA THR A 32 8.03 6.57 9.49
C THR A 32 7.88 7.22 8.12
N VAL A 33 6.67 7.15 7.54
CA VAL A 33 6.28 7.89 6.33
C VAL A 33 5.16 8.85 6.68
N GLN A 34 5.35 10.13 6.38
CA GLN A 34 4.30 11.12 6.48
C GLN A 34 3.60 11.26 5.14
N GLY A 35 2.28 11.33 5.17
CA GLY A 35 1.47 11.44 3.97
C GLY A 35 0.13 12.10 4.24
N ARG A 36 -0.61 12.26 3.15
CA ARG A 36 -1.92 12.89 3.15
C ARG A 36 -2.88 12.09 2.29
N ILE A 37 -4.06 11.85 2.84
CA ILE A 37 -5.20 11.28 2.14
C ILE A 37 -6.17 12.43 1.83
N THR A 38 -6.56 12.55 0.57
CA THR A 38 -7.58 13.50 0.13
C THR A 38 -8.80 12.72 -0.31
N LEU A 39 -9.94 13.05 0.29
CA LEU A 39 -11.23 12.43 0.03
C LEU A 39 -12.11 13.42 -0.71
N THR A 40 -12.73 12.97 -1.78
CA THR A 40 -13.73 13.75 -2.50
C THR A 40 -14.93 12.87 -2.78
N THR A 41 -16.15 13.38 -2.69
CA THR A 41 -17.34 12.58 -2.97
C THR A 41 -18.35 13.31 -3.85
N LYS A 42 -19.09 12.53 -4.64
CA LYS A 42 -20.21 13.02 -5.48
C LYS A 42 -21.58 12.74 -4.86
N SER A 43 -21.60 12.14 -3.67
CA SER A 43 -22.80 11.85 -2.88
C SER A 43 -22.45 11.89 -1.39
N ASP A 44 -23.43 12.08 -0.52
CA ASP A 44 -23.21 12.02 0.92
C ASP A 44 -22.84 10.59 1.33
N GLN A 45 -21.75 10.44 2.07
CA GLN A 45 -21.18 9.14 2.42
C GLN A 45 -20.68 9.15 3.87
N ASP A 46 -20.87 8.02 4.56
CA ASP A 46 -20.35 7.83 5.91
C ASP A 46 -19.05 7.05 5.86
N ILE A 47 -17.98 7.65 6.37
CA ILE A 47 -16.68 7.01 6.49
C ILE A 47 -16.60 6.33 7.86
N VAL A 48 -16.23 5.06 7.87
CA VAL A 48 -16.10 4.27 9.10
C VAL A 48 -14.69 4.42 9.65
N ASP A 49 -13.70 4.10 8.81
CA ASP A 49 -12.28 4.19 9.12
C ASP A 49 -11.41 4.21 7.86
N PHE A 50 -10.11 4.42 8.05
CA PHE A 50 -9.11 4.31 7.00
C PHE A 50 -8.06 3.31 7.43
N THR A 51 -7.63 2.48 6.49
CA THR A 51 -6.48 1.60 6.67
C THR A 51 -5.39 2.08 5.73
N VAL A 52 -4.23 2.43 6.29
CA VAL A 52 -3.03 2.75 5.50
C VAL A 52 -1.99 1.68 5.75
N LYS A 53 -1.57 1.02 4.67
CA LYS A 53 -0.66 -0.11 4.71
C LYS A 53 0.53 0.16 3.82
N MET A 54 1.72 -0.08 4.35
CA MET A 54 2.96 -0.15 3.58
C MET A 54 3.38 -1.60 3.44
N TYR A 55 3.72 -2.00 2.22
CA TYR A 55 4.19 -3.35 1.93
C TYR A 55 5.29 -3.37 0.87
N GLU A 56 6.07 -4.44 0.92
CA GLU A 56 7.09 -4.78 -0.06
C GLU A 56 6.56 -5.91 -0.94
N GLU A 57 6.53 -5.70 -2.25
CA GLU A 57 6.41 -6.76 -3.24
C GLU A 57 7.81 -7.27 -3.59
N PHE A 58 8.14 -8.44 -3.07
CA PHE A 58 9.37 -9.15 -3.38
C PHE A 58 9.15 -10.13 -4.53
N THR A 59 9.77 -9.86 -5.66
CA THR A 59 9.68 -10.66 -6.87
C THR A 59 10.97 -11.46 -7.08
N THR A 60 10.83 -12.77 -7.34
CA THR A 60 11.93 -13.69 -7.64
C THR A 60 11.65 -14.48 -8.93
N GLY A 61 12.71 -14.92 -9.63
CA GLY A 61 12.61 -15.76 -10.83
C GLY A 61 12.54 -14.98 -12.16
N ARG A 62 12.37 -15.72 -13.27
CA ARG A 62 12.27 -15.19 -14.65
C ARG A 62 11.17 -15.91 -15.42
N GLY A 63 10.53 -15.21 -16.36
CA GLY A 63 9.52 -15.80 -17.24
C GLY A 63 8.32 -16.36 -16.48
N GLU A 64 7.96 -17.61 -16.79
CA GLU A 64 6.81 -18.32 -16.20
C GLU A 64 7.03 -18.74 -14.73
N GLU A 65 8.27 -18.72 -14.23
CA GLU A 65 8.60 -19.07 -12.84
C GLU A 65 8.64 -17.84 -11.90
N LYS A 66 8.14 -16.68 -12.37
CA LYS A 66 8.09 -15.46 -11.56
C LYS A 66 7.18 -15.65 -10.34
N LYS A 67 7.74 -15.47 -9.15
CA LYS A 67 7.01 -15.51 -7.87
C LYS A 67 7.09 -14.15 -7.20
N THR A 68 5.94 -13.55 -6.93
CA THR A 68 5.82 -12.30 -6.17
C THR A 68 5.22 -12.60 -4.80
N LYS A 69 5.87 -12.11 -3.74
CA LYS A 69 5.41 -12.22 -2.35
C LYS A 69 5.22 -10.82 -1.79
N GLU A 70 4.16 -10.62 -1.02
CA GLU A 70 3.90 -9.35 -0.34
C GLU A 70 4.29 -9.46 1.14
N TYR A 71 5.09 -8.51 1.62
CA TYR A 71 5.47 -8.39 3.03
C TYR A 71 4.96 -7.08 3.59
N VAL A 72 4.15 -7.13 4.64
CA VAL A 72 3.63 -5.92 5.29
C VAL A 72 4.72 -5.32 6.18
N LEU A 73 5.11 -4.08 5.89
CA LEU A 73 6.16 -3.37 6.62
C LEU A 73 5.60 -2.47 7.72
N GLY A 74 4.36 -2.03 7.57
CA GLY A 74 3.66 -1.19 8.54
C GLY A 74 2.19 -1.05 8.17
N GLU A 75 1.35 -0.91 9.17
CA GLU A 75 -0.08 -0.68 9.01
C GLU A 75 -0.57 0.25 10.12
N ILE A 76 -1.44 1.19 9.76
CA ILE A 76 -2.19 2.00 10.71
C ILE A 76 -3.65 2.01 10.34
N LYS A 77 -4.48 2.05 11.39
CA LYS A 77 -5.91 2.28 11.27
C LYS A 77 -6.24 3.66 11.83
N ILE A 78 -6.85 4.51 11.01
CA ILE A 78 -7.24 5.87 11.37
C ILE A 78 -8.75 5.89 11.55
N PRO A 79 -9.27 6.28 12.74
CA PRO A 79 -10.70 6.30 12.99
C PRO A 79 -11.38 7.33 12.06
N GLY A 80 -12.45 6.89 11.41
CA GLY A 80 -13.08 7.63 10.31
C GLY A 80 -14.47 8.17 10.60
N GLY A 81 -15.12 7.84 11.73
CA GLY A 81 -16.54 8.08 12.04
C GLY A 81 -17.11 9.50 11.82
N PHE A 82 -17.17 9.93 10.57
CA PHE A 82 -17.69 11.20 10.11
C PHE A 82 -18.35 11.01 8.74
N THR A 83 -19.30 11.89 8.44
CA THR A 83 -19.94 11.95 7.13
C THR A 83 -19.21 12.97 6.26
N ILE A 84 -18.96 12.64 4.99
CA ILE A 84 -18.47 13.57 3.97
C ILE A 84 -19.63 13.90 3.02
N LYS A 85 -19.93 15.20 2.87
CA LYS A 85 -21.05 15.65 2.04
C LYS A 85 -20.67 15.76 0.57
N THR A 86 -21.67 15.74 -0.29
CA THR A 86 -21.51 15.93 -1.74
C THR A 86 -20.72 17.20 -2.06
N GLY A 87 -19.61 17.07 -2.80
CA GLY A 87 -18.72 18.19 -3.16
C GLY A 87 -17.75 18.62 -2.06
N GLU A 88 -17.82 18.03 -0.87
CA GLU A 88 -16.85 18.26 0.19
C GLU A 88 -15.53 17.57 -0.14
N THR A 89 -14.43 18.27 0.15
CA THR A 89 -13.08 17.72 0.10
C THR A 89 -12.51 17.67 1.50
N LYS A 90 -12.10 16.48 1.95
CA LYS A 90 -11.54 16.31 3.28
C LYS A 90 -10.12 15.77 3.20
N VAL A 91 -9.24 16.39 3.98
CA VAL A 91 -7.81 16.11 3.96
C VAL A 91 -7.40 15.56 5.31
N ILE A 92 -6.80 14.37 5.30
CA ILE A 92 -6.34 13.68 6.50
C ILE A 92 -4.83 13.49 6.37
N ASN A 93 -4.07 14.09 7.29
CA ASN A 93 -2.64 13.84 7.38
C ASN A 93 -2.42 12.61 8.26
N PHE A 94 -1.47 11.76 7.89
CA PHE A 94 -1.12 10.58 8.65
C PHE A 94 0.39 10.42 8.79
N THR A 95 0.80 9.67 9.79
CA THR A 95 2.18 9.21 9.96
C THR A 95 2.15 7.70 10.12
N LEU A 96 2.69 6.99 9.14
CA LEU A 96 2.75 5.54 9.08
C LEU A 96 4.11 5.08 9.60
N PRO A 97 4.21 4.51 10.81
CA PRO A 97 5.40 3.80 11.22
C PRO A 97 5.57 2.55 10.38
N PHE A 98 6.80 2.31 9.91
CA PHE A 98 7.16 1.11 9.18
C PHE A 98 8.49 0.57 9.70
N LYS A 99 8.67 -0.74 9.58
CA LYS A 99 9.95 -1.39 9.83
C LYS A 99 10.39 -2.05 8.54
N THR A 100 11.58 -1.69 8.05
CA THR A 100 12.19 -2.47 6.99
C THR A 100 12.56 -3.83 7.54
N LEU A 101 12.01 -4.88 6.96
CA LEU A 101 12.63 -6.19 7.09
C LEU A 101 13.99 -6.05 6.41
N ASN A 102 15.06 -6.46 7.09
CA ASN A 102 16.37 -6.53 6.45
C ASN A 102 16.28 -7.65 5.40
N SER A 103 15.78 -7.32 4.20
CA SER A 103 15.81 -8.20 3.02
C SER A 103 17.23 -8.38 2.48
N ASN A 104 18.25 -7.92 3.22
CA ASN A 104 19.61 -8.36 2.98
C ASN A 104 19.63 -9.88 3.16
N ASN A 105 20.12 -10.53 2.13
CA ASN A 105 20.59 -11.91 2.04
C ASN A 105 21.35 -12.47 3.28
N ASP A 106 21.56 -11.73 4.36
CA ASP A 106 22.32 -12.13 5.54
C ASP A 106 21.59 -13.11 6.45
N ASP A 107 20.27 -12.99 6.67
CA ASP A 107 19.55 -13.98 7.50
C ASP A 107 19.41 -15.34 6.78
N LEU A 108 19.29 -15.34 5.46
CA LEU A 108 19.30 -16.58 4.65
C LEU A 108 20.71 -17.16 4.44
N LYS A 109 21.76 -16.32 4.42
CA LYS A 109 23.16 -16.79 4.43
C LYS A 109 23.56 -17.42 5.76
N GLN A 110 23.01 -16.97 6.89
CA GLN A 110 23.35 -17.54 8.20
C GLN A 110 22.85 -18.98 8.42
N MET A 111 21.78 -19.42 7.75
CA MET A 111 21.35 -20.83 7.80
C MET A 111 22.12 -21.76 6.83
N GLY A 112 22.99 -21.23 5.98
CA GLY A 112 23.74 -21.98 4.96
C GLY A 112 25.20 -22.31 5.34
N GLY A 113 25.56 -22.19 6.61
CA GLY A 113 26.94 -22.21 7.14
C GLY A 113 27.81 -23.45 6.88
N ALA A 114 27.34 -24.45 6.14
CA ALA A 114 28.14 -25.62 5.73
C ALA A 114 28.43 -25.67 4.21
N MET A 115 27.89 -24.76 3.40
CA MET A 115 27.99 -24.77 1.93
C MET A 115 28.71 -23.53 1.35
N GLY A 116 29.47 -22.84 2.19
CA GLY A 116 30.07 -21.52 1.94
C GLY A 116 31.22 -21.45 0.92
N ALA A 117 31.64 -22.57 0.32
CA ALA A 117 32.76 -22.59 -0.63
C ALA A 117 32.34 -22.77 -2.11
N ILE A 118 31.15 -23.32 -2.41
CA ILE A 118 30.69 -23.59 -3.79
C ILE A 118 29.56 -22.66 -4.24
N GLY A 119 28.79 -22.09 -3.31
CA GLY A 119 27.65 -21.21 -3.63
C GLY A 119 28.00 -19.80 -4.13
N LYS A 120 29.27 -19.39 -4.10
CA LYS A 120 29.69 -18.01 -4.45
C LYS A 120 29.63 -17.68 -5.95
N MET A 121 29.44 -18.66 -6.84
CA MET A 121 29.45 -18.42 -8.29
C MET A 121 28.05 -18.45 -8.95
N GLY A 122 26.99 -18.86 -8.23
CA GLY A 122 25.67 -19.13 -8.83
C GLY A 122 24.49 -18.29 -8.35
N SER A 123 24.56 -17.66 -7.16
CA SER A 123 23.38 -17.07 -6.52
C SER A 123 23.14 -15.59 -6.83
N PHE A 124 24.03 -14.92 -7.56
CA PHE A 124 23.97 -13.46 -7.77
C PHE A 124 23.22 -13.02 -9.05
N ALA A 125 22.52 -13.93 -9.75
CA ALA A 125 21.99 -13.65 -11.09
C ALA A 125 20.46 -13.80 -11.25
N ASN A 126 19.69 -14.07 -10.19
CA ASN A 126 18.27 -14.39 -10.35
C ASN A 126 17.29 -13.25 -10.00
N ASN A 127 17.47 -12.10 -10.66
CA ASN A 127 16.40 -11.12 -10.94
C ASN A 127 15.46 -10.82 -9.75
N GLU A 128 16.05 -10.62 -8.58
CA GLU A 128 15.33 -10.30 -7.36
C GLU A 128 15.01 -8.80 -7.37
N LYS A 129 13.73 -8.45 -7.24
CA LYS A 129 13.27 -7.06 -7.24
C LYS A 129 12.34 -6.82 -6.06
N SER A 130 12.73 -5.89 -5.19
CA SER A 130 11.90 -5.36 -4.11
C SER A 130 11.27 -4.04 -4.56
N GLU A 131 9.95 -3.99 -4.59
CA GLU A 131 9.18 -2.77 -4.84
C GLU A 131 8.35 -2.44 -3.61
N TYR A 132 8.34 -1.17 -3.19
CA TYR A 132 7.63 -0.75 -1.99
C TYR A 132 6.43 0.09 -2.38
N PHE A 133 5.32 -0.17 -1.71
CA PHE A 133 4.06 0.49 -1.98
C PHE A 133 3.41 0.94 -0.68
N ILE A 134 2.70 2.05 -0.76
CA ILE A 134 1.77 2.51 0.26
C ILE A 134 0.39 2.50 -0.35
N GLN A 135 -0.54 1.84 0.32
CA GLN A 135 -1.94 1.79 -0.06
C GLN A 135 -2.77 2.39 1.06
N ALA A 136 -3.71 3.25 0.69
CA ALA A 136 -4.71 3.80 1.61
C ALA A 136 -6.08 3.35 1.14
N THR A 137 -6.83 2.69 2.03
CA THR A 137 -8.19 2.21 1.79
C THR A 137 -9.12 2.93 2.76
N ALA A 138 -10.24 3.45 2.27
CA ALA A 138 -11.28 4.05 3.10
C ALA A 138 -12.47 3.09 3.20
N ASP A 139 -12.83 2.70 4.43
CA ASP A 139 -14.05 1.92 4.68
C ASP A 139 -15.26 2.86 4.61
N VAL A 140 -16.11 2.62 3.61
CA VAL A 140 -17.30 3.44 3.34
C VAL A 140 -18.52 2.58 3.55
N LYS A 141 -19.35 2.96 4.54
CA LYS A 141 -20.50 2.16 4.99
C LYS A 141 -21.47 1.74 3.89
N SER A 142 -21.63 2.58 2.86
CA SER A 142 -22.58 2.36 1.77
C SER A 142 -21.92 1.94 0.45
N ALA A 143 -20.60 1.74 0.43
CA ALA A 143 -19.89 1.31 -0.77
C ALA A 143 -19.97 -0.22 -0.94
N ALA A 144 -20.12 -0.67 -2.18
CA ALA A 144 -20.06 -2.10 -2.51
C ALA A 144 -18.60 -2.61 -2.59
N LEU A 145 -17.68 -1.69 -2.88
CA LEU A 145 -16.24 -1.89 -2.93
C LEU A 145 -15.61 -0.66 -2.29
N ASP A 146 -14.75 -0.88 -1.29
CA ASP A 146 -14.07 0.21 -0.61
C ASP A 146 -13.08 0.91 -1.55
N PRO A 147 -13.14 2.24 -1.65
CA PRO A 147 -12.20 2.97 -2.49
C PRO A 147 -10.80 2.96 -1.87
N ASP A 148 -9.81 2.74 -2.72
CA ASP A 148 -8.40 2.76 -2.35
C ASP A 148 -7.53 3.51 -3.37
N ASP A 149 -6.33 3.92 -2.94
CA ASP A 149 -5.29 4.43 -3.82
C ASP A 149 -3.93 3.85 -3.40
N LYS A 150 -3.10 3.53 -4.41
CA LYS A 150 -1.78 2.90 -4.26
C LYS A 150 -0.70 3.81 -4.86
N LYS A 151 0.38 4.02 -4.11
CA LYS A 151 1.57 4.77 -4.58
C LYS A 151 2.83 3.95 -4.36
N ASP A 152 3.72 3.98 -5.35
CA ASP A 152 5.08 3.48 -5.20
C ASP A 152 5.91 4.44 -4.35
N ILE A 153 6.84 3.87 -3.59
CA ILE A 153 7.79 4.65 -2.80
C ILE A 153 9.18 4.02 -2.91
N LYS A 154 10.21 4.85 -3.01
CA LYS A 154 11.60 4.39 -2.98
C LYS A 154 12.16 4.46 -1.58
N LEU A 155 12.60 3.32 -1.06
CA LEU A 155 13.36 3.26 0.19
C LEU A 155 14.85 3.47 -0.09
N VAL A 156 15.34 4.68 0.24
CA VAL A 156 16.74 5.10 0.07
C VAL A 156 17.56 4.96 1.34
#